data_AF-A0A9E4QID2-F1
#
_entry.id   AF-A0A9E4QID2-F1
#
_cell.length_a   1.000
_cell.length_b   1.000
_cell.length_c   1.000
_cell.angle_alpha   90.00
_cell.angle_beta   90.00
_cell.angle_gamma   90.00
#
_symmetry.space_group_name_H-M   'P 1'
#
loop_
_entity.id
_entity.type
_entity.pdbx_description
1 polymer ?
#
loop_
_entity_poly.entity_id
_entity_poly.type
_entity_poly.pdbx_seq_one_letter_code
_entity_poly.pdbx_strand_id
1 'polypeptide(L)'
;ITTDANVTHDKPVDYGIHAFCQVCQVCVNRCPGRALMRDKVWWRGIEKHKLYFKRCRPVMARYLGCGVCMKVCPIQKYGMSTVMTHYAETGQVLGKGTHDLEGYELEGKGYFGPGELPVFEREFFNSMPTGDTENWAFENLKKKAAEAGGEVSDEMLNEFRQTLQVGLGQSRDNLEMMEMEDYI
;
A
#
# COMPACT_ATOMS: atom_id res chain seq x y z
N ILE A 1 6.49 18.07 11.63
CA ILE A 1 7.14 18.80 12.74
C ILE A 1 6.01 19.36 13.60
N THR A 2 5.96 19.02 14.88
CA THR A 2 5.09 19.68 15.87
C THR A 2 5.96 20.61 16.70
N THR A 3 5.42 21.74 17.13
CA THR A 3 6.17 22.75 17.89
C THR A 3 5.22 23.49 18.83
N ASP A 4 5.75 23.91 19.97
CA ASP A 4 5.07 24.81 20.91
C ASP A 4 5.32 26.30 20.56
N ALA A 5 6.06 26.57 19.48
CA ALA A 5 6.28 27.92 18.99
C ALA A 5 4.95 28.59 18.60
N ASN A 6 4.81 29.86 18.95
CA ASN A 6 3.60 30.62 18.65
C ASN A 6 3.53 30.92 17.13
N VAL A 7 2.58 30.28 16.45
CA VAL A 7 2.36 30.41 15.00
C VAL A 7 0.92 30.79 14.71
N THR A 8 0.70 31.44 13.57
CA THR A 8 -0.65 31.68 13.06
C THR A 8 -1.11 30.47 12.25
N HIS A 9 -2.37 30.07 12.41
CA HIS A 9 -2.94 28.94 11.70
C HIS A 9 -3.57 29.37 10.38
N ASP A 10 -3.29 28.60 9.33
CA ASP A 10 -3.98 28.71 8.05
C ASP A 10 -5.43 28.19 8.13
N LYS A 11 -6.22 28.50 7.09
CA LYS A 11 -7.58 28.00 6.93
C LYS A 11 -7.62 26.91 5.85
N PRO A 12 -8.52 25.93 5.97
CA PRO A 12 -8.73 24.94 4.92
C PRO A 12 -9.23 25.63 3.63
N VAL A 13 -8.79 25.11 2.48
CA VAL A 13 -9.19 25.57 1.15
C VAL A 13 -9.71 24.37 0.35
N ASP A 14 -10.91 24.51 -0.23
CA ASP A 14 -11.44 23.52 -1.16
C ASP A 14 -11.09 23.93 -2.59
N TYR A 15 -10.20 23.16 -3.21
CA TYR A 15 -9.81 23.35 -4.61
C TYR A 15 -10.66 22.52 -5.59
N GLY A 16 -11.77 21.94 -5.15
CA GLY A 16 -12.66 21.12 -5.98
C GLY A 16 -12.17 19.68 -6.22
N ILE A 17 -11.07 19.27 -5.59
CA ILE A 17 -10.49 17.92 -5.74
C ILE A 17 -11.46 16.83 -5.30
N HIS A 18 -12.30 17.10 -4.29
CA HIS A 18 -13.29 16.12 -3.84
C HIS A 18 -14.28 15.75 -4.95
N ALA A 19 -14.81 16.75 -5.67
CA ALA A 19 -15.73 16.54 -6.78
C ALA A 19 -15.03 15.92 -8.00
N PHE A 20 -13.85 16.43 -8.36
CA PHE A 20 -13.05 15.90 -9.45
C PHE A 20 -12.73 14.40 -9.27
N CYS A 21 -12.31 14.01 -8.06
CA CYS A 21 -11.98 12.61 -7.76
C CYS A 21 -13.18 11.66 -7.88
N GLN A 22 -14.42 12.11 -7.63
CA GLN A 22 -15.63 11.28 -7.84
C GLN A 22 -15.79 10.89 -9.31
N VAL A 23 -15.44 11.79 -10.23
CA VAL A 23 -15.57 11.57 -11.69
C VAL A 23 -14.33 10.87 -12.27
N CYS A 24 -13.14 11.25 -11.81
CA CYS A 24 -11.87 10.79 -12.37
C CYS A 24 -11.66 9.29 -12.22
N GLN A 25 -11.53 8.80 -10.99
CA GLN A 25 -11.43 7.37 -10.65
C GLN A 25 -10.30 6.59 -11.35
N VAL A 26 -9.32 7.26 -11.98
CA VAL A 26 -8.22 6.60 -12.70
C VAL A 26 -7.36 5.77 -11.75
N CYS A 27 -6.95 6.33 -10.61
CA CYS A 27 -6.17 5.59 -9.60
C CYS A 27 -6.93 4.35 -9.06
N VAL A 28 -8.26 4.43 -8.95
CA VAL A 28 -9.11 3.30 -8.53
C VAL A 28 -9.11 2.21 -9.60
N ASN A 29 -9.29 2.59 -10.86
CA ASN A 29 -9.32 1.67 -12.00
C ASN A 29 -7.97 0.98 -12.25
N ARG A 30 -6.86 1.67 -11.95
CA ARG A 30 -5.49 1.20 -12.20
C ARG A 30 -4.81 0.58 -10.99
N CYS A 31 -5.47 0.51 -9.83
CA CYS A 31 -4.88 -0.06 -8.63
C CYS A 31 -4.63 -1.57 -8.81
N PRO A 32 -3.37 -2.07 -8.79
CA PRO A 32 -3.10 -3.50 -8.98
C PRO A 32 -3.83 -4.36 -7.95
N GLY A 33 -3.78 -3.95 -6.67
CA GLY A 33 -4.42 -4.68 -5.58
C GLY A 33 -5.93 -4.48 -5.48
N ARG A 34 -6.55 -3.62 -6.31
CA ARG A 34 -7.95 -3.18 -6.16
C ARG A 34 -8.26 -2.76 -4.71
N ALA A 35 -7.36 -1.97 -4.14
CA ALA A 35 -7.40 -1.53 -2.75
C ALA A 35 -8.11 -0.18 -2.56
N LEU A 36 -8.21 0.64 -3.61
CA LEU A 36 -8.89 1.92 -3.57
C LEU A 36 -10.38 1.73 -3.84
N MET A 37 -11.23 2.32 -3.00
CA MET A 37 -12.68 2.26 -3.13
C MET A 37 -13.19 3.43 -3.97
N ARG A 38 -14.21 3.17 -4.80
CA ARG A 38 -14.90 4.21 -5.57
C ARG A 38 -15.69 5.15 -4.66
N ASP A 39 -16.43 4.55 -3.74
CA ASP A 39 -17.34 5.28 -2.86
C ASP A 39 -16.61 5.78 -1.62
N LYS A 40 -17.09 6.92 -1.11
CA LYS A 40 -16.68 7.43 0.19
C LYS A 40 -17.38 6.64 1.28
N VAL A 41 -16.69 6.48 2.41
CA VAL A 41 -17.23 5.87 3.62
C VAL A 41 -16.95 6.74 4.83
N TRP A 42 -17.84 6.69 5.81
CA TRP A 42 -17.61 7.27 7.12
C TRP A 42 -16.61 6.43 7.90
N TRP A 43 -15.47 7.02 8.27
CA TRP A 43 -14.45 6.33 9.03
C TRP A 43 -13.74 7.27 9.99
N ARG A 44 -13.80 6.96 11.29
CA ARG A 44 -13.20 7.78 12.36
C ARG A 44 -13.63 9.25 12.30
N GLY A 45 -14.94 9.48 12.11
CA GLY A 45 -15.54 10.82 12.16
C GLY A 45 -15.43 11.66 10.88
N ILE A 46 -14.82 11.14 9.81
CA ILE A 46 -14.74 11.85 8.52
C ILE A 46 -15.21 10.98 7.36
N GLU A 47 -15.81 11.61 6.36
CA GLU A 47 -16.18 10.97 5.09
C GLU A 47 -14.97 10.99 4.14
N LYS A 48 -14.52 9.81 3.69
CA LYS A 48 -13.37 9.70 2.77
C LYS A 48 -13.39 8.43 1.94
N HIS A 49 -12.63 8.42 0.83
CA HIS A 49 -12.29 7.18 0.14
C HIS A 49 -11.33 6.37 1.02
N LYS A 50 -11.84 5.32 1.65
CA LYS A 50 -11.03 4.48 2.54
C LYS A 50 -10.27 3.44 1.72
N LEU A 51 -8.94 3.46 1.85
CA LEU A 51 -8.05 2.43 1.32
C LEU A 51 -8.27 1.11 2.07
N TYR A 52 -8.40 0.01 1.34
CA TYR A 52 -8.39 -1.34 1.90
C TYR A 52 -6.95 -1.84 2.06
N PHE A 53 -6.39 -1.58 3.23
CA PHE A 53 -4.97 -1.82 3.53
C PHE A 53 -4.51 -3.26 3.29
N LYS A 54 -5.35 -4.25 3.61
CA LYS A 54 -5.05 -5.68 3.40
C LYS A 54 -4.78 -6.02 1.93
N ARG A 55 -5.29 -5.22 0.98
CA ARG A 55 -5.01 -5.38 -0.45
C ARG A 55 -3.87 -4.51 -0.96
N CYS A 56 -3.66 -3.34 -0.37
CA CYS A 56 -2.59 -2.43 -0.78
C CYS A 56 -1.21 -2.93 -0.33
N ARG A 57 -1.09 -3.28 0.96
CA ARG A 57 0.19 -3.62 1.59
C ARG A 57 0.92 -4.81 0.92
N PRO A 58 0.27 -5.93 0.56
CA PRO A 58 0.96 -7.02 -0.12
C PRO A 58 1.59 -6.61 -1.47
N VAL A 59 0.96 -5.68 -2.19
CA VAL A 59 1.50 -5.15 -3.46
C VAL A 59 2.67 -4.22 -3.16
N MET A 60 2.53 -3.29 -2.21
CA MET A 60 3.64 -2.39 -1.83
C MET A 60 4.88 -3.17 -1.35
N ALA A 61 4.67 -4.19 -0.51
CA ALA A 61 5.77 -4.97 0.08
C ALA A 61 6.55 -5.80 -0.95
N ARG A 62 5.92 -6.22 -2.05
CA ARG A 62 6.53 -7.11 -3.06
C ARG A 62 6.93 -6.40 -4.35
N TYR A 63 6.46 -5.17 -4.57
CA TYR A 63 6.70 -4.40 -5.79
C TYR A 63 7.21 -3.00 -5.47
N LEU A 64 8.39 -2.93 -4.84
CA LEU A 64 9.16 -1.69 -4.62
C LEU A 64 8.32 -0.52 -4.07
N GLY A 65 7.49 -0.78 -3.07
CA GLY A 65 6.64 0.22 -2.43
C GLY A 65 5.39 0.63 -3.22
N CYS A 66 5.16 0.07 -4.42
CA CYS A 66 4.01 0.29 -5.32
C CYS A 66 3.38 1.70 -5.24
N GLY A 67 3.73 2.58 -6.18
CA GLY A 67 3.19 3.95 -6.28
C GLY A 67 2.20 4.17 -7.41
N VAL A 68 1.56 3.12 -7.96
CA VAL A 68 0.78 3.21 -9.21
C VAL A 68 -0.31 4.28 -9.14
N CYS A 69 -1.01 4.41 -8.02
CA CYS A 69 -2.05 5.43 -7.84
C CYS A 69 -1.53 6.87 -7.99
N MET A 70 -0.28 7.14 -7.60
CA MET A 70 0.38 8.44 -7.81
C MET A 70 0.82 8.59 -9.27
N LYS A 71 1.40 7.53 -9.86
CA LYS A 71 1.87 7.53 -11.25
C LYS A 71 0.77 7.84 -12.26
N VAL A 72 -0.43 7.31 -12.04
CA VAL A 72 -1.58 7.48 -12.95
C VAL A 72 -2.50 8.64 -12.56
N CYS A 73 -2.11 9.46 -11.58
CA CYS A 73 -2.90 10.62 -11.19
C CYS A 73 -2.70 11.75 -12.21
N PRO A 74 -3.77 12.25 -12.86
CA PRO A 74 -3.63 13.32 -13.86
C PRO A 74 -3.07 14.60 -13.23
N ILE A 75 -3.45 14.89 -11.98
CA ILE A 75 -2.93 16.04 -11.23
C ILE A 75 -1.41 15.95 -11.02
N GLN A 76 -0.92 14.75 -10.71
CA GLN A 76 0.52 14.51 -10.53
C GLN A 76 1.27 14.62 -11.86
N LYS A 77 0.67 14.12 -12.95
CA LYS A 77 1.32 14.04 -14.25
C LYS A 77 1.33 15.37 -15.03
N TYR A 78 0.20 16.07 -15.07
CA TYR A 78 0.01 17.27 -15.91
C TYR A 78 -0.10 18.57 -15.10
N GLY A 79 -0.13 18.47 -13.77
CA GLY A 79 -0.31 19.62 -12.87
C GLY A 79 -1.78 19.98 -12.65
N MET A 80 -2.08 20.48 -11.45
CA MET A 80 -3.45 20.77 -11.03
C MET A 80 -4.16 21.81 -11.90
N SER A 81 -3.51 22.94 -12.16
CA SER A 81 -4.11 24.04 -12.95
C SER A 81 -4.54 23.55 -14.34
N THR A 82 -3.63 22.91 -15.07
CA THR A 82 -3.87 22.37 -16.42
C THR A 82 -5.05 21.39 -16.45
N VAL A 83 -5.08 20.44 -15.51
CA VAL A 83 -6.12 19.40 -15.47
C VAL A 83 -7.48 20.00 -15.11
N MET A 84 -7.52 20.91 -14.14
CA MET A 84 -8.77 21.50 -13.67
C MET A 84 -9.36 22.46 -14.71
N THR A 85 -8.53 23.22 -15.43
CA THR A 85 -8.97 24.05 -16.57
C THR A 85 -9.54 23.19 -17.69
N HIS A 86 -8.82 22.14 -18.09
CA HIS A 86 -9.31 21.21 -19.10
C HIS A 86 -10.64 20.55 -18.69
N TYR A 87 -10.76 20.15 -17.42
CA TYR A 87 -12.00 19.58 -16.89
C TYR A 87 -13.15 20.59 -16.89
N ALA A 88 -12.90 21.84 -16.53
CA ALA A 88 -13.92 22.90 -16.54
C ALA A 88 -14.41 23.22 -17.96
N GLU A 89 -13.51 23.21 -18.95
CA GLU A 89 -13.84 23.54 -20.34
C GLU A 89 -14.54 22.39 -21.08
N THR A 90 -14.15 21.14 -20.80
CA THR A 90 -14.56 19.98 -21.61
C THR A 90 -15.47 19.00 -20.88
N GLY A 91 -15.52 19.05 -19.54
CA GLY A 91 -16.13 18.02 -18.70
C GLY A 91 -15.37 16.67 -18.70
N GLN A 92 -14.24 16.58 -19.40
CA GLN A 92 -13.43 15.37 -19.52
C GLN A 92 -12.20 15.41 -18.62
N VAL A 93 -11.70 14.23 -18.28
CA VAL A 93 -10.51 14.09 -17.44
C VAL A 93 -9.30 13.94 -18.35
N LEU A 94 -8.39 14.91 -18.27
CA LEU A 94 -7.19 14.96 -19.10
C LEU A 94 -6.39 13.66 -19.02
N GLY A 95 -6.14 13.04 -20.18
CA GLY A 95 -5.36 11.81 -20.32
C GLY A 95 -6.09 10.51 -19.93
N LYS A 96 -7.32 10.57 -19.41
CA LYS A 96 -8.09 9.37 -19.06
C LYS A 96 -8.32 8.50 -20.29
N GLY A 97 -8.08 7.20 -20.16
CA GLY A 97 -8.16 6.22 -21.24
C GLY A 97 -6.91 6.15 -22.13
N THR A 98 -5.87 6.95 -21.87
CA THR A 98 -4.64 6.93 -22.67
C THR A 98 -3.53 6.13 -22.01
N HIS A 99 -2.66 5.53 -22.82
CA HIS A 99 -1.43 4.89 -22.34
C HIS A 99 -0.48 5.86 -21.62
N ASP A 100 -0.53 7.14 -22.00
CA ASP A 100 0.28 8.16 -21.36
C ASP A 100 -0.08 8.29 -19.88
N LEU A 101 -1.36 8.47 -19.54
CA LEU A 101 -1.76 8.59 -18.14
C LEU A 101 -1.86 7.26 -17.41
N GLU A 102 -2.50 6.26 -18.00
CA GLU A 102 -2.92 5.05 -17.29
C GLU A 102 -1.91 3.90 -17.38
N GLY A 103 -0.90 4.04 -18.26
CA GLY A 103 0.14 3.06 -18.49
C GLY A 103 1.12 2.95 -17.33
N TYR A 104 1.38 1.73 -16.89
CA TYR A 104 2.46 1.47 -15.94
C TYR A 104 3.07 0.10 -16.15
N GLU A 105 4.32 -0.04 -15.72
CA GLU A 105 5.03 -1.31 -15.67
C GLU A 105 5.09 -1.78 -14.23
N LEU A 106 4.98 -3.09 -14.05
CA LEU A 106 5.13 -3.74 -12.76
C LEU A 106 6.22 -4.81 -12.88
N GLU A 107 7.21 -4.73 -12.00
CA GLU A 107 8.38 -5.62 -12.01
C GLU A 107 7.97 -7.10 -12.06
N GLY A 108 8.59 -7.85 -12.97
CA GLY A 108 8.28 -9.28 -13.18
C GLY A 108 6.89 -9.58 -13.76
N LYS A 109 6.07 -8.57 -14.07
CA LYS A 109 4.74 -8.72 -14.68
C LYS A 109 4.56 -7.97 -16.00
N GLY A 110 5.44 -7.04 -16.33
CA GLY A 110 5.45 -6.31 -17.60
C GLY A 110 4.58 -5.04 -17.60
N TYR A 111 4.28 -4.56 -18.81
CA TYR A 111 3.53 -3.33 -19.04
C TYR A 111 2.01 -3.55 -19.06
N PHE A 112 1.26 -2.60 -18.52
CA PHE A 112 -0.20 -2.60 -18.44
C PHE A 112 -0.76 -1.26 -18.94
N GLY A 113 -1.52 -1.31 -20.03
CA GLY A 113 -2.22 -0.17 -20.61
C GLY A 113 -3.60 0.08 -19.98
N PRO A 114 -4.35 1.07 -20.50
CA PRO A 114 -5.72 1.36 -20.09
C PRO A 114 -6.58 0.09 -20.07
N GLY A 115 -7.27 -0.16 -18.97
CA GLY A 115 -8.14 -1.34 -18.79
C GLY A 115 -7.43 -2.65 -18.42
N GLU A 116 -6.10 -2.74 -18.50
CA GLU A 116 -5.36 -3.98 -18.22
C GLU A 116 -4.80 -3.99 -16.80
N LEU A 117 -5.06 -5.02 -16.00
CA LEU A 117 -4.51 -5.12 -14.64
C LEU A 117 -3.69 -6.39 -14.48
N PRO A 118 -2.63 -6.36 -13.63
CA PRO A 118 -1.90 -7.57 -13.29
C PRO A 118 -2.82 -8.54 -12.55
N VAL A 119 -2.66 -9.82 -12.88
CA VAL A 119 -3.28 -10.92 -12.15
C VAL A 119 -2.31 -11.42 -11.09
N PHE A 120 -2.82 -11.67 -9.89
CA PHE A 120 -2.06 -12.23 -8.77
C PHE A 120 -2.57 -13.63 -8.42
N GLU A 121 -1.67 -14.47 -7.93
CA GLU A 121 -2.01 -15.78 -7.39
C GLU A 121 -3.01 -15.68 -6.24
N ARG A 122 -3.81 -16.74 -6.04
CA ARG A 122 -4.90 -16.73 -5.05
C ARG A 122 -4.44 -16.37 -3.64
N GLU A 123 -3.28 -16.90 -3.24
CA GLU A 123 -2.74 -16.71 -1.89
C GLU A 123 -1.92 -15.40 -1.75
N PHE A 124 -1.76 -14.62 -2.82
CA PHE A 124 -0.95 -13.39 -2.80
C PHE A 124 -1.40 -12.41 -1.71
N PHE A 125 -2.72 -12.24 -1.53
CA PHE A 125 -3.28 -11.30 -0.56
C PHE A 125 -3.44 -11.89 0.86
N ASN A 126 -3.40 -13.22 1.00
CA ASN A 126 -3.63 -13.92 2.28
C ASN A 126 -2.34 -14.38 2.95
N SER A 127 -1.22 -14.42 2.21
CA SER A 127 0.08 -14.92 2.65
C SER A 127 0.96 -13.89 3.36
N MET A 128 0.46 -12.68 3.64
CA MET A 128 1.26 -11.69 4.37
C MET A 128 1.50 -12.16 5.81
N PRO A 129 2.75 -12.21 6.28
CA PRO A 129 3.05 -12.47 7.68
C PRO A 129 2.35 -11.46 8.59
N THR A 130 1.88 -11.94 9.75
CA THR A 130 1.24 -11.13 10.79
C THR A 130 1.91 -11.39 12.12
N GLY A 131 1.88 -10.40 13.02
CA GLY A 131 2.57 -10.48 14.31
C GLY A 131 3.99 -9.96 14.26
N ASP A 132 4.70 -10.11 15.37
CA ASP A 132 6.14 -9.90 15.48
C ASP A 132 6.92 -11.18 15.13
N THR A 133 8.25 -11.08 15.16
CA THR A 133 9.18 -12.17 14.81
C THR A 133 8.95 -13.40 15.69
N GLU A 134 8.67 -13.19 16.98
CA GLU A 134 8.44 -14.26 17.96
C GLU A 134 7.12 -14.99 17.70
N ASN A 135 6.04 -14.25 17.45
CA ASN A 135 4.76 -14.83 17.06
C ASN A 135 4.87 -15.61 15.75
N TRP A 136 5.63 -15.10 14.77
CA TRP A 136 5.89 -15.82 13.53
C TRP A 136 6.66 -17.12 13.76
N ALA A 137 7.70 -17.09 14.61
CA ALA A 137 8.46 -18.29 14.96
C ALA A 137 7.56 -19.38 15.56
N PHE A 138 6.68 -18.98 16.48
CA PHE A 138 5.76 -19.90 17.15
C PHE A 138 4.71 -20.47 16.20
N GLU A 139 4.07 -19.64 15.38
CA GLU A 139 3.08 -20.12 14.41
C GLU A 139 3.71 -21.01 13.33
N ASN A 140 4.95 -20.74 12.91
CA ASN A 140 5.68 -21.61 11.99
C ASN A 140 5.97 -22.99 12.61
N LEU A 141 6.45 -23.03 13.86
CA LEU A 141 6.66 -24.27 14.61
C LEU A 141 5.35 -25.07 14.72
N LYS A 142 4.26 -24.42 15.14
CA LYS A 142 2.94 -25.03 15.28
C LYS A 142 2.43 -25.60 13.97
N LYS A 143 2.62 -24.88 12.86
CA LYS A 143 2.24 -25.33 11.52
C LYS A 143 3.00 -26.59 11.12
N LYS A 144 4.34 -26.60 11.26
CA LYS A 144 5.17 -27.76 10.91
C LYS A 144 4.85 -28.98 11.78
N ALA A 145 4.62 -28.78 13.08
CA ALA A 145 4.22 -29.84 13.98
C ALA A 145 2.85 -30.41 13.59
N ALA A 146 1.88 -29.58 13.23
CA ALA A 146 0.57 -30.04 12.77
C ALA A 146 0.66 -30.83 11.45
N GLU A 147 1.49 -30.39 10.50
CA GLU A 147 1.75 -31.09 9.23
C GLU A 147 2.47 -32.44 9.46
N ALA A 148 3.27 -32.55 10.52
CA ALA A 148 3.92 -33.77 10.98
C ALA A 148 3.04 -34.64 11.91
N GLY A 149 1.73 -34.38 11.99
CA GLY A 149 0.81 -35.20 12.79
C GLY A 149 0.89 -34.96 14.31
N GLY A 150 1.45 -33.83 14.73
CA GLY A 150 1.62 -33.43 16.13
C GLY A 150 3.01 -33.69 16.69
N GLU A 151 3.92 -34.28 15.91
CA GLU A 151 5.30 -34.49 16.31
C GLU A 151 6.13 -33.21 16.17
N VAL A 152 6.95 -32.93 17.18
CA VAL A 152 7.89 -31.80 17.18
C VAL A 152 9.30 -32.37 17.16
N SER A 153 10.00 -32.23 16.04
CA SER A 153 11.37 -32.74 15.88
C SER A 153 12.41 -31.76 16.45
N ASP A 154 13.61 -32.28 16.73
CA ASP A 154 14.75 -31.46 17.18
C ASP A 154 15.14 -30.39 16.15
N GLU A 155 14.96 -30.68 14.85
CA GLU A 155 15.19 -29.73 13.77
C GLU A 155 14.22 -28.55 13.86
N MET A 156 12.92 -28.82 14.06
CA MET A 156 11.90 -27.77 14.23
C MET A 156 12.19 -26.90 15.46
N LEU A 157 12.62 -27.51 16.57
CA LEU A 157 12.99 -26.78 17.79
C LEU A 157 14.24 -25.92 17.60
N ASN A 158 15.22 -26.39 16.83
CA ASN A 158 16.42 -25.63 16.53
C ASN A 158 16.09 -24.40 15.65
N GLU A 159 15.27 -24.56 14.61
CA GLU A 159 14.81 -23.44 13.76
C GLU A 159 13.97 -22.43 14.56
N PHE A 160 13.07 -22.92 15.42
CA PHE A 160 12.29 -22.08 16.32
C PHE A 160 13.21 -21.28 17.25
N ARG A 161 14.20 -21.92 17.88
CA ARG A 161 15.15 -21.26 18.78
C ARG A 161 15.94 -20.17 18.06
N GLN A 162 16.47 -20.44 16.87
CA GLN A 162 17.22 -19.46 16.09
C GLN A 162 16.37 -18.23 15.77
N THR A 163 15.15 -18.46 15.27
CA THR A 163 14.23 -17.37 14.94
C THR A 163 13.81 -16.57 16.18
N LEU A 164 13.55 -17.25 17.30
CA LEU A 164 13.18 -16.62 18.56
C LEU A 164 14.33 -15.76 19.12
N GLN A 165 15.58 -16.23 19.02
CA GLN A 165 16.76 -15.46 19.41
C GLN A 165 16.89 -14.16 18.60
N VAL A 166 16.60 -14.20 17.28
CA VAL A 166 16.56 -12.99 16.45
C VAL A 166 15.46 -12.05 16.94
N GLY A 167 14.25 -12.53 17.14
CA GLY A 167 13.13 -11.70 17.61
C GLY A 167 13.42 -11.02 18.95
N LEU A 168 13.93 -11.78 19.93
CA LEU A 168 14.28 -11.25 21.24
C LEU A 168 15.50 -10.32 21.23
N GLY A 169 16.36 -10.44 20.20
CA GLY A 169 17.51 -9.56 19.99
C GLY A 169 17.19 -8.26 19.25
N GLN A 170 16.01 -8.14 18.63
CA GLN A 170 15.58 -6.93 17.95
C GLN A 170 15.17 -5.86 18.98
N SER A 171 15.72 -4.65 18.84
CA SER A 171 15.22 -3.52 19.63
C SER A 171 13.78 -3.19 19.22
N ARG A 172 12.97 -2.77 20.19
CA ARG A 172 11.60 -2.29 19.94
C ARG A 172 11.53 -0.77 19.91
N ASP A 173 12.65 -0.11 20.13
CA ASP A 173 12.77 1.33 19.98
C ASP A 173 13.01 1.69 18.51
N ASN A 174 12.23 2.64 17.99
CA ASN A 174 12.28 2.98 16.57
C ASN A 174 13.60 3.67 16.18
N LEU A 175 14.28 4.36 17.10
CA LEU A 175 15.55 5.03 16.82
C LEU A 175 16.69 4.01 16.78
N GLU A 176 16.74 3.11 17.76
CA GLU A 176 17.73 2.02 17.79
C GLU A 176 17.57 1.07 16.59
N MET A 177 16.33 0.82 16.14
CA MET A 177 16.07 0.02 14.93
C MET A 177 16.59 0.67 13.64
N MET A 178 16.66 2.00 13.58
CA MET A 178 17.22 2.75 12.44
C MET A 178 18.75 2.73 12.41
N GLU A 179 19.40 2.34 13.52
CA GLU A 179 20.86 2.25 13.67
C GLU A 179 21.39 0.85 13.36
N MET A 180 20.52 -0.12 13.08
CA MET A 180 20.93 -1.47 12.68
C MET A 180 21.57 -1.46 11.29
N GLU A 181 22.65 -2.24 11.11
CA GLU A 181 23.43 -2.30 9.86
C GLU A 181 22.59 -2.63 8.61
N ASP A 182 21.47 -3.35 8.78
CA ASP A 182 20.59 -3.80 7.70
C ASP A 182 19.31 -2.93 7.52
N TYR A 183 19.25 -1.70 8.06
CA TYR A 183 18.05 -0.87 7.98
C TYR A 183 17.80 -0.21 6.60
N ILE A 184 18.70 -0.39 5.61
CA ILE A 184 18.50 0.06 4.21
C ILE A 184 19.01 -0.99 3.22
#